data_AF-F0RWP8-F1
#
_entry.id   AF-F0RWP8-F1
#
_cell.length_a   1.000
_cell.length_b   1.000
_cell.length_c   1.000
_cell.angle_alpha   90.00
_cell.angle_beta   90.00
_cell.angle_gamma   90.00
#
_symmetry.space_group_name_H-M   'P 1'
#
loop_
_entity.id
_entity.type
_entity.pdbx_description
1 polymer ?
#
loop_
_entity_poly.entity_id
_entity_poly.type
_entity_poly.pdbx_seq_one_letter_code
_entity_poly.pdbx_strand_id
1 'polypeptide(L)'
;MKRIIAFGILICLLFSVSNVFAAEKDETSYFQINLLLDNSKKLTKEQILLISDLSSDLSAMQRNIVYESNKQTTTTPLVLNLLLGCGIGSFVQGDTYGGTMGLVLDLLSTTLFYTGYMQSLEASTRWSSDGTEGSELIIMGAAMMLGSKIGQLIRPFIYANEYNKNLSSALMSVSMVPVMDQNKEFGMRVAANISF
;
A
#
# COMPACT_ATOMS: atom_id res chain seq x y z
N MET A 1 4.74 -57.84 23.28
CA MET A 1 3.57 -57.17 22.66
C MET A 1 3.10 -55.94 23.44
N LYS A 2 2.71 -56.04 24.72
CA LYS A 2 2.20 -54.89 25.51
C LYS A 2 3.12 -53.66 25.56
N ARG A 3 4.45 -53.86 25.62
CA ARG A 3 5.45 -52.76 25.62
C ARG A 3 5.57 -52.01 24.29
N ILE A 4 5.31 -52.69 23.17
CA ILE A 4 5.39 -52.09 21.82
C ILE A 4 4.16 -51.21 21.57
N ILE A 5 2.98 -51.66 22.03
CA ILE A 5 1.73 -50.89 21.95
C ILE A 5 1.84 -49.62 22.80
N ALA A 6 2.40 -49.71 24.01
CA ALA A 6 2.63 -48.55 24.88
C ALA A 6 3.58 -47.52 24.23
N PHE A 7 4.63 -47.98 23.53
CA PHE A 7 5.57 -47.11 22.83
C PHE A 7 4.92 -46.39 21.63
N GLY A 8 4.05 -47.08 20.89
CA GLY A 8 3.29 -46.49 19.79
C GLY A 8 2.34 -45.38 20.24
N ILE A 9 1.66 -45.58 21.38
CA ILE A 9 0.75 -44.57 21.95
C ILE A 9 1.52 -43.32 22.42
N LEU A 10 2.70 -43.50 23.02
CA LEU A 10 3.55 -42.38 23.45
C LEU A 10 4.02 -41.51 22.27
N ILE A 11 4.41 -42.13 21.16
CA ILE A 11 4.83 -41.42 19.95
C ILE A 11 3.66 -40.65 19.35
N CYS A 12 2.46 -41.24 19.25
CA CYS A 12 1.27 -40.53 18.78
C CYS A 12 0.90 -39.33 19.67
N LEU A 13 1.03 -39.48 20.99
CA LEU A 13 0.78 -38.39 21.93
C LEU A 13 1.80 -37.25 21.78
N LEU A 14 3.07 -37.56 21.58
CA LEU A 14 4.11 -36.56 21.33
C LEU A 14 3.87 -35.80 20.02
N PHE A 15 3.44 -36.49 18.96
CA PHE A 15 3.07 -35.86 17.68
C PHE A 15 1.82 -34.96 17.80
N SER A 16 0.84 -35.36 18.61
CA SER A 16 -0.35 -34.53 18.83
C SER A 16 -0.04 -33.26 19.64
N VAL A 17 0.87 -33.34 20.61
CA VAL A 17 1.26 -32.18 21.43
C VAL A 17 2.03 -31.15 20.59
N SER A 18 2.92 -31.58 19.69
CA SER A 18 3.62 -30.66 18.79
C SER A 18 2.67 -29.90 17.84
N ASN A 19 1.59 -30.54 17.40
CA ASN A 19 0.61 -29.88 16.52
C ASN A 19 -0.21 -28.82 17.25
N VAL A 20 -0.51 -29.01 18.54
CA VAL A 20 -1.27 -28.04 19.35
C VAL A 20 -0.43 -26.79 19.63
N PHE A 21 0.85 -26.94 19.99
CA PHE A 21 1.75 -25.80 20.20
C PHE A 21 2.04 -25.02 18.91
N ALA A 22 2.11 -25.70 17.76
CA ALA A 22 2.24 -25.03 16.46
C ALA A 22 0.98 -24.24 16.09
N ALA A 23 -0.21 -24.76 16.38
CA ALA A 23 -1.48 -24.09 16.10
C ALA A 23 -1.70 -22.83 16.96
N GLU A 24 -1.34 -22.86 18.25
CA GLU A 24 -1.49 -21.72 19.16
C GLU A 24 -0.58 -20.54 18.77
N LYS A 25 0.64 -20.83 18.29
CA LYS A 25 1.60 -19.83 17.82
C LYS A 25 1.13 -19.13 16.53
N ASP A 26 0.53 -19.89 15.62
CA ASP A 26 0.02 -19.42 14.34
C ASP A 26 -1.19 -18.47 14.51
N GLU A 27 -2.17 -18.84 15.35
CA GLU A 27 -3.33 -17.98 15.65
C GLU A 27 -2.93 -16.65 16.31
N THR A 28 -1.97 -16.70 17.24
CA THR A 28 -1.47 -15.50 17.94
C THR A 28 -0.76 -14.55 16.97
N SER A 29 0.05 -15.08 16.05
CA SER A 29 0.78 -14.30 15.03
C SER A 29 -0.17 -13.70 14.00
N TYR A 30 -1.18 -14.46 13.55
CA TYR A 30 -2.24 -13.98 12.67
C TYR A 30 -3.02 -12.81 13.30
N PHE A 31 -3.38 -12.91 14.58
CA PHE A 31 -4.07 -11.83 15.28
C PHE A 31 -3.20 -10.56 15.41
N GLN A 32 -1.93 -10.72 15.78
CA GLN A 32 -1.00 -9.58 15.92
C GLN A 32 -0.77 -8.86 14.59
N ILE A 33 -0.61 -9.59 13.49
CA ILE A 33 -0.47 -8.96 12.15
C ILE A 33 -1.74 -8.18 11.80
N ASN A 34 -2.93 -8.75 12.00
CA ASN A 34 -4.17 -8.04 11.73
C ASN A 34 -4.32 -6.81 12.63
N LEU A 35 -3.89 -6.85 13.89
CA LEU A 35 -3.89 -5.69 14.79
C LEU A 35 -2.92 -4.58 14.31
N LEU A 36 -1.73 -4.95 13.79
CA LEU A 36 -0.76 -4.00 13.24
C LEU A 36 -1.24 -3.37 11.93
N LEU A 37 -1.97 -4.13 11.13
CA LEU A 37 -2.55 -3.69 9.86
C LEU A 37 -3.87 -2.94 10.04
N ASP A 38 -4.57 -3.18 11.15
CA ASP A 38 -5.83 -2.51 11.44
C ASP A 38 -5.64 -1.00 11.46
N ASN A 39 -6.44 -0.31 10.64
CA ASN A 39 -6.39 1.14 10.41
C ASN A 39 -5.07 1.70 9.83
N SER A 40 -4.07 0.85 9.51
CA SER A 40 -2.80 1.27 8.93
C SER A 40 -2.92 1.55 7.44
N LYS A 41 -3.13 2.82 7.07
CA LYS A 41 -3.14 3.26 5.66
C LYS A 41 -1.74 3.45 5.06
N LYS A 42 -0.69 3.35 5.87
CA LYS A 42 0.71 3.38 5.46
C LYS A 42 1.52 2.47 6.37
N LEU A 43 2.37 1.62 5.79
CA LEU A 43 3.26 0.76 6.56
C LEU A 43 4.56 1.50 6.90
N THR A 44 4.88 1.57 8.18
CA THR A 44 6.19 2.03 8.66
C THR A 44 7.23 0.93 8.49
N LYS A 45 8.52 1.31 8.48
CA LYS A 45 9.62 0.33 8.40
C LYS A 45 9.60 -0.66 9.56
N GLU A 46 9.26 -0.19 10.76
CA GLU A 46 9.13 -1.02 11.96
C GLU A 46 7.99 -2.04 11.81
N GLN A 47 6.82 -1.59 11.35
CA GLN A 47 5.70 -2.51 11.07
C GLN A 47 6.06 -3.55 10.00
N ILE A 48 6.77 -3.16 8.94
CA ILE A 48 7.23 -4.10 7.90
C ILE A 48 8.13 -5.19 8.49
N LEU A 49 9.06 -4.82 9.37
CA LEU A 49 9.95 -5.78 10.03
C LEU A 49 9.19 -6.73 10.96
N LEU A 50 8.26 -6.20 11.76
CA LEU A 50 7.44 -7.00 12.67
C LEU A 50 6.51 -7.95 11.91
N ILE A 51 5.85 -7.46 10.84
CA ILE A 51 5.01 -8.31 9.99
C ILE A 51 5.86 -9.39 9.32
N SER A 52 7.10 -9.09 8.93
CA SER A 52 8.01 -10.06 8.34
C SER A 52 8.46 -11.15 9.31
N ASP A 53 8.67 -10.81 10.57
CA ASP A 53 9.02 -11.78 11.61
C ASP A 53 7.82 -12.68 11.94
N LEU A 54 6.66 -12.06 12.19
CA LEU A 54 5.41 -12.78 12.48
C LEU A 54 4.96 -13.63 11.30
N SER A 55 5.14 -13.19 10.04
CA SER A 55 4.71 -13.93 8.84
C SER A 55 5.43 -15.25 8.62
N SER A 56 6.59 -15.44 9.26
CA SER A 56 7.35 -16.70 9.24
C SER A 56 6.61 -17.83 9.96
N ASP A 57 5.77 -17.50 10.94
CA ASP A 57 4.98 -18.45 11.72
C ASP A 57 3.65 -18.82 11.04
N LEU A 58 3.23 -18.09 9.99
CA LEU A 58 1.98 -18.35 9.28
C LEU A 58 2.12 -19.35 8.14
N SER A 59 1.04 -20.06 7.86
CA SER A 59 0.87 -20.84 6.63
C SER A 59 0.76 -19.93 5.39
N ALA A 60 1.05 -20.48 4.21
CA ALA A 60 0.90 -19.76 2.95
C ALA A 60 -0.55 -19.28 2.69
N MET A 61 -1.54 -20.05 3.14
CA MET A 61 -2.95 -19.70 3.02
C MET A 61 -3.30 -18.49 3.90
N GLN A 62 -2.89 -18.48 5.17
CA GLN A 62 -3.16 -17.34 6.05
C GLN A 62 -2.45 -16.07 5.58
N ARG A 63 -1.21 -16.18 5.08
CA ARG A 63 -0.51 -15.03 4.47
C ARG A 63 -1.31 -14.43 3.30
N ASN A 64 -1.86 -15.26 2.43
CA ASN A 64 -2.71 -14.80 1.33
C ASN A 64 -4.02 -14.17 1.82
N ILE A 65 -4.64 -14.73 2.86
CA ILE A 65 -5.85 -14.14 3.46
C ILE A 65 -5.55 -12.75 4.02
N VAL A 66 -4.46 -12.59 4.77
CA VAL A 66 -4.03 -11.29 5.33
C VAL A 66 -3.72 -10.28 4.22
N TYR A 67 -3.04 -10.72 3.16
CA TYR A 67 -2.74 -9.86 2.03
C TYR A 67 -4.02 -9.38 1.33
N GLU A 68 -4.93 -10.30 1.00
CA GLU A 68 -6.17 -9.99 0.27
C GLU A 68 -7.14 -9.14 1.09
N SER A 69 -7.18 -9.30 2.41
CA SER A 69 -8.03 -8.50 3.29
C SER A 69 -7.50 -7.08 3.53
N ASN A 70 -6.18 -6.88 3.45
CA ASN A 70 -5.54 -5.61 3.80
C ASN A 70 -4.95 -4.84 2.60
N LYS A 71 -5.00 -5.39 1.38
CA LYS A 71 -4.52 -4.68 0.19
C LYS A 71 -5.32 -3.39 -0.06
N GLN A 72 -4.62 -2.37 -0.52
CA GLN A 72 -5.28 -1.13 -0.91
C GLN A 72 -5.91 -1.24 -2.30
N THR A 73 -7.11 -0.67 -2.41
CA THR A 73 -7.85 -0.54 -3.66
C THR A 73 -7.72 0.88 -4.20
N THR A 74 -7.57 0.99 -5.52
CA THR A 74 -7.38 2.29 -6.20
C THR A 74 -8.70 2.94 -6.61
N THR A 75 -9.79 2.17 -6.68
CA THR A 75 -11.07 2.61 -7.24
C THR A 75 -11.67 3.78 -6.48
N THR A 76 -11.83 3.67 -5.16
CA THR A 76 -12.45 4.73 -4.35
C THR A 76 -11.63 6.03 -4.39
N PRO A 77 -10.31 6.01 -4.15
CA PRO A 77 -9.48 7.21 -4.27
C PRO A 77 -9.50 7.84 -5.67
N LEU A 78 -9.49 7.02 -6.72
CA LEU A 78 -9.54 7.49 -8.11
C LEU A 78 -10.84 8.24 -8.41
N VAL A 79 -11.99 7.65 -8.03
CA VAL A 79 -13.31 8.27 -8.24
C VAL A 79 -13.43 9.59 -7.49
N LEU A 80 -12.93 9.65 -6.25
CA LEU A 80 -12.95 10.88 -5.46
C LEU A 80 -12.07 11.98 -6.08
N ASN A 81 -10.86 11.65 -6.53
CA ASN A 81 -10.01 12.61 -7.23
C ASN A 81 -10.58 13.02 -8.59
N LEU A 82 -11.31 12.13 -9.27
CA LEU A 82 -11.97 12.43 -10.55
C LEU A 82 -13.16 13.39 -10.36
N LEU A 83 -14.06 13.11 -9.41
CA LEU A 83 -15.30 13.85 -9.22
C LEU A 83 -15.12 15.13 -8.39
N LEU A 84 -14.40 15.04 -7.27
CA LEU A 84 -14.25 16.15 -6.33
C LEU A 84 -12.96 16.94 -6.56
N GLY A 85 -11.87 16.25 -6.90
CA GLY A 85 -10.55 16.88 -7.02
C GLY A 85 -9.93 17.22 -5.65
N CYS A 86 -9.09 18.25 -5.61
CA CYS A 86 -8.42 18.80 -4.43
C CYS A 86 -7.64 17.76 -3.61
N GLY A 87 -7.20 16.67 -4.24
CA GLY A 87 -6.47 15.59 -3.57
C GLY A 87 -7.29 14.77 -2.56
N ILE A 88 -8.62 14.88 -2.56
CA ILE A 88 -9.50 14.20 -1.57
C ILE A 88 -9.33 12.68 -1.60
N GLY A 89 -9.23 12.09 -2.79
CA GLY A 89 -8.97 10.66 -2.95
C GLY A 89 -7.65 10.23 -2.31
N SER A 90 -6.61 11.06 -2.47
CA SER A 90 -5.30 10.83 -1.83
C SER A 90 -5.40 10.88 -0.30
N PHE A 91 -6.17 11.79 0.29
CA PHE A 91 -6.41 11.78 1.75
C PHE A 91 -7.16 10.53 2.21
N VAL A 92 -8.17 10.09 1.45
CA VAL A 92 -8.98 8.90 1.81
C VAL A 92 -8.12 7.63 1.84
N GLN A 93 -7.18 7.46 0.92
CA GLN A 93 -6.23 6.33 0.94
C GLN A 93 -5.06 6.49 1.93
N GLY A 94 -4.92 7.65 2.59
CA GLY A 94 -3.83 7.92 3.53
C GLY A 94 -2.56 8.52 2.91
N ASP A 95 -2.60 8.89 1.62
CA ASP A 95 -1.55 9.66 0.96
C ASP A 95 -1.71 11.16 1.28
N THR A 96 -1.31 11.55 2.50
CA THR A 96 -1.38 12.96 2.94
C THR A 96 -0.56 13.88 2.05
N TYR A 97 0.61 13.42 1.58
CA TYR A 97 1.48 14.22 0.72
C TYR A 97 0.82 14.51 -0.64
N GLY A 98 0.32 13.46 -1.31
CA GLY A 98 -0.42 13.62 -2.56
C GLY A 98 -1.70 14.43 -2.39
N GLY A 99 -2.40 14.28 -1.26
CA GLY A 99 -3.58 15.05 -0.92
C GLY A 99 -3.29 16.54 -0.79
N THR A 100 -2.28 16.90 0.01
CA THR A 100 -1.87 18.30 0.21
C THR A 100 -1.37 18.93 -1.09
N MET A 101 -0.57 18.19 -1.87
CA MET A 101 -0.11 18.68 -3.18
C MET A 101 -1.27 18.93 -4.14
N GLY A 102 -2.24 18.01 -4.23
CA GLY A 102 -3.43 18.20 -5.06
C GLY A 102 -4.24 19.42 -4.63
N LEU A 103 -4.46 19.60 -3.33
CA LEU A 103 -5.18 20.76 -2.78
C LEU A 103 -4.47 22.08 -3.10
N VAL A 104 -3.16 22.17 -2.87
CA VAL A 104 -2.39 23.39 -3.11
C VAL A 104 -2.35 23.71 -4.60
N LEU A 105 -2.12 22.73 -5.47
CA LEU A 105 -2.11 22.93 -6.91
C LEU A 105 -3.48 23.36 -7.45
N ASP A 106 -4.57 22.76 -6.98
CA ASP A 106 -5.92 23.14 -7.40
C ASP A 106 -6.27 24.56 -6.93
N LEU A 107 -5.91 24.92 -5.69
CA LEU A 107 -6.12 26.26 -5.17
C LEU A 107 -5.31 27.31 -5.96
N LEU A 108 -4.02 27.07 -6.17
CA LEU A 108 -3.16 28.00 -6.91
C LEU A 108 -3.60 28.14 -8.36
N SER A 109 -3.87 27.03 -9.03
CA SER A 109 -4.24 27.03 -10.44
C SER A 109 -5.59 27.71 -10.69
N THR A 110 -6.59 27.46 -9.83
CA THR A 110 -7.88 28.14 -9.87
C THR A 110 -7.73 29.63 -9.59
N THR A 111 -6.89 30.00 -8.62
CA THR A 111 -6.63 31.42 -8.29
C THR A 111 -5.97 32.14 -9.45
N LEU A 112 -4.92 31.55 -10.06
CA LEU A 112 -4.24 32.13 -11.22
C LEU A 112 -5.18 32.28 -12.42
N PHE A 113 -5.99 31.24 -12.70
CA PHE A 113 -6.95 31.28 -13.79
C PHE A 113 -7.98 32.39 -13.56
N TYR A 114 -8.57 32.47 -12.37
CA TYR A 114 -9.64 33.43 -12.08
C TYR A 114 -9.11 34.87 -12.01
N THR A 115 -7.92 35.08 -11.45
CA THR A 115 -7.29 36.41 -11.43
C THR A 115 -6.94 36.89 -12.84
N GLY A 116 -6.39 36.02 -13.69
CA GLY A 116 -6.17 36.31 -15.11
C GLY A 116 -7.47 36.60 -15.86
N TYR A 117 -8.52 35.82 -15.61
CA TYR A 117 -9.84 36.03 -16.19
C TYR A 117 -10.45 37.38 -15.81
N MET A 118 -10.34 37.78 -14.53
CA MET A 118 -10.83 39.08 -14.08
C MET A 118 -10.05 40.25 -14.71
N GLN A 119 -8.73 40.14 -14.83
CA GLN A 119 -7.92 41.14 -15.52
C GLN A 119 -8.31 41.28 -17.00
N SER A 120 -8.50 40.15 -17.69
CA SER A 120 -8.94 40.15 -19.10
C SER A 120 -10.34 40.76 -19.26
N LEU A 121 -11.25 40.51 -18.31
CA LEU A 121 -12.58 41.11 -18.32
C LEU A 121 -12.51 42.63 -18.12
N GLU A 122 -11.73 43.12 -17.16
CA GLU A 122 -11.53 44.56 -16.94
C GLU A 122 -10.92 45.23 -18.19
N ALA A 123 -9.90 44.62 -18.77
CA ALA A 123 -9.23 45.08 -19.98
C ALA A 123 -10.19 45.22 -21.16
N SER A 124 -11.10 44.25 -21.34
CA SER A 124 -12.11 44.27 -22.41
C SER A 124 -13.09 45.45 -22.34
N THR A 125 -13.22 46.08 -21.16
CA THR A 125 -14.09 47.26 -20.96
C THR A 125 -13.36 48.59 -21.15
N ARG A 126 -12.02 48.57 -21.27
CA ARG A 126 -11.21 49.77 -21.47
C ARG A 126 -11.02 50.08 -22.95
N TRP A 127 -11.29 51.32 -23.35
CA TRP A 127 -11.18 51.78 -24.74
C TRP A 127 -9.75 51.70 -25.31
N SER A 128 -8.73 51.57 -24.46
CA SER A 128 -7.31 51.65 -24.83
C SER A 128 -6.55 50.33 -24.65
N SER A 129 -7.23 49.25 -24.26
CA SER A 129 -6.60 47.95 -24.05
C SER A 129 -6.56 47.14 -25.34
N ASP A 130 -5.50 46.34 -25.52
CA ASP A 130 -5.41 45.34 -26.57
C ASP A 130 -6.18 44.05 -26.23
N GLY A 131 -6.79 43.99 -25.03
CA GLY A 131 -7.59 42.85 -24.55
C GLY A 131 -6.76 41.62 -24.17
N THR A 132 -5.43 41.70 -24.18
CA THR A 132 -4.54 40.57 -23.89
C THR A 132 -4.07 40.51 -22.43
N GLU A 133 -4.39 41.54 -21.65
CA GLU A 133 -4.11 41.61 -20.21
C GLU A 133 -4.68 40.36 -19.50
N GLY A 134 -3.86 39.73 -18.65
CA GLY A 134 -4.25 38.53 -17.91
C GLY A 134 -4.22 37.21 -18.70
N SER A 135 -4.00 37.22 -20.02
CA SER A 135 -3.95 36.00 -20.84
C SER A 135 -2.85 35.01 -20.40
N GLU A 136 -1.69 35.51 -19.99
CA GLU A 136 -0.60 34.68 -19.46
C GLU A 136 -0.99 33.93 -18.18
N LEU A 137 -1.72 34.60 -17.27
CA LEU A 137 -2.21 34.01 -16.02
C LEU A 137 -3.30 32.97 -16.28
N ILE A 138 -4.18 33.21 -17.26
CA ILE A 138 -5.17 32.24 -17.71
C ILE A 138 -4.49 30.99 -18.25
N ILE A 139 -3.52 31.15 -19.15
CA ILE A 139 -2.79 30.02 -19.76
C ILE A 139 -2.04 29.23 -18.69
N MET A 140 -1.33 29.92 -17.79
CA MET A 140 -0.60 29.29 -16.70
C MET A 140 -1.54 28.57 -15.72
N GLY A 141 -2.62 29.22 -15.31
CA GLY A 141 -3.65 28.62 -14.46
C GLY A 141 -4.26 27.37 -15.10
N ALA A 142 -4.68 27.46 -16.36
CA ALA A 142 -5.26 26.33 -17.09
C ALA A 142 -4.27 25.16 -17.25
N ALA A 143 -3.01 25.44 -17.58
CA ALA A 143 -1.97 24.41 -17.68
C ALA A 143 -1.73 23.72 -16.33
N MET A 144 -1.69 24.49 -15.24
CA MET A 144 -1.55 23.96 -13.88
C MET A 144 -2.77 23.13 -13.45
N MET A 145 -3.99 23.54 -13.79
CA MET A 145 -5.21 22.77 -13.51
C MET A 145 -5.16 21.39 -14.19
N LEU A 146 -4.78 21.35 -15.47
CA LEU A 146 -4.62 20.10 -16.22
C LEU A 146 -3.53 19.21 -15.60
N GLY A 147 -2.37 19.79 -15.28
CA GLY A 147 -1.27 19.07 -14.64
C GLY A 147 -1.65 18.50 -13.27
N SER A 148 -2.34 19.29 -12.45
CA SER A 148 -2.87 18.87 -11.15
C SER A 148 -3.83 17.69 -11.30
N LYS A 149 -4.76 17.77 -12.27
CA LYS A 149 -5.74 16.70 -12.48
C LYS A 149 -5.08 15.39 -12.90
N ILE A 150 -4.13 15.43 -13.82
CA ILE A 150 -3.36 14.24 -14.24
C ILE A 150 -2.61 13.64 -13.04
N GLY A 151 -1.93 14.49 -12.25
CA GLY A 151 -1.22 14.06 -11.06
C GLY A 151 -2.13 13.36 -10.05
N GLN A 152 -3.30 13.92 -9.79
CA GLN A 152 -4.30 13.36 -8.87
C GLN A 152 -4.90 12.04 -9.36
N LEU A 153 -4.98 11.80 -10.67
CA LEU A 153 -5.46 10.53 -11.22
C LEU A 153 -4.41 9.42 -11.13
N ILE A 154 -3.13 9.75 -11.29
CA ILE A 154 -2.03 8.77 -11.27
C ILE A 154 -1.66 8.37 -9.83
N ARG A 155 -1.69 9.33 -8.89
CA ARG A 155 -1.24 9.14 -7.51
C ARG A 155 -1.88 7.95 -6.78
N PRO A 156 -3.20 7.70 -6.87
CA PRO A 156 -3.82 6.51 -6.29
C PRO A 156 -3.16 5.18 -6.67
N PHE A 157 -2.77 5.03 -7.93
CA PHE A 157 -2.12 3.82 -8.41
C PHE A 157 -0.71 3.67 -7.84
N ILE A 158 0.06 4.74 -7.78
CA ILE A 158 1.42 4.72 -7.24
C ILE A 158 1.38 4.34 -5.75
N TYR A 159 0.51 4.99 -4.99
CA TYR A 159 0.42 4.79 -3.54
C TYR A 159 -0.06 3.38 -3.18
N ALA A 160 -1.15 2.91 -3.82
CA ALA A 160 -1.65 1.56 -3.58
C ALA A 160 -0.63 0.49 -4.00
N ASN A 161 0.09 0.69 -5.10
CA ASN A 161 1.13 -0.23 -5.55
C ASN A 161 2.32 -0.28 -4.57
N GLU A 162 2.77 0.86 -4.05
CA GLU A 162 3.84 0.92 -3.06
C GLU A 162 3.42 0.21 -1.76
N TYR A 163 2.22 0.50 -1.26
CA TYR A 163 1.66 -0.16 -0.09
C TYR A 163 1.55 -1.68 -0.29
N ASN A 164 0.94 -2.13 -1.39
CA ASN A 164 0.73 -3.55 -1.68
C ASN A 164 2.05 -4.30 -1.88
N LYS A 165 3.06 -3.67 -2.49
CA LYS A 165 4.41 -4.23 -2.60
C LYS A 165 5.08 -4.39 -1.24
N ASN A 166 5.00 -3.39 -0.37
CA ASN A 166 5.58 -3.47 0.96
C ASN A 166 4.88 -4.53 1.82
N LEU A 167 3.54 -4.61 1.74
CA LEU A 167 2.76 -5.63 2.42
C LEU A 167 3.10 -7.05 1.90
N SER A 168 3.13 -7.22 0.58
CA SER A 168 3.51 -8.49 -0.05
C SER A 168 4.92 -8.89 0.33
N SER A 169 5.89 -7.97 0.31
CA SER A 169 7.28 -8.26 0.68
C SER A 169 7.43 -8.63 2.16
N ALA A 170 6.63 -8.02 3.05
CA ALA A 170 6.64 -8.35 4.48
C ALA A 170 6.02 -9.73 4.72
N LEU A 171 4.89 -10.03 4.08
CA LEU A 171 4.21 -11.32 4.26
C LEU A 171 4.97 -12.46 3.59
N MET A 172 5.44 -12.26 2.36
CA MET A 172 6.05 -13.30 1.54
C MET A 172 7.58 -13.33 1.67
N SER A 173 8.13 -12.78 2.77
CA SER A 173 9.57 -12.68 2.97
C SER A 173 10.23 -14.04 2.75
N VAL A 174 11.12 -14.08 1.77
CA VAL A 174 11.75 -15.32 1.32
C VAL A 174 12.80 -15.70 2.34
N SER A 175 12.50 -16.70 3.17
CA SER A 175 13.48 -17.28 4.08
C SER A 175 14.55 -18.00 3.27
N MET A 176 15.80 -17.53 3.33
CA MET A 176 16.95 -18.32 2.88
C MET A 176 17.19 -19.40 3.92
N VAL A 177 16.91 -20.64 3.57
CA VAL A 177 17.16 -21.78 4.46
C VAL A 177 18.49 -22.41 4.05
N PRO A 178 19.45 -22.60 4.98
CA PRO A 178 20.64 -23.40 4.68
C PRO A 178 20.19 -24.82 4.39
N VAL A 179 20.56 -25.35 3.22
CA VAL A 179 20.26 -26.72 2.84
C VAL A 179 21.57 -27.45 2.68
N MET A 180 21.76 -28.51 3.48
CA MET A 180 22.79 -29.50 3.19
C MET A 180 22.33 -30.31 1.99
N ASP A 181 23.05 -30.17 0.88
CA ASP A 181 22.89 -31.06 -0.26
C ASP A 181 23.40 -32.47 0.11
N GLN A 182 22.95 -33.49 -0.62
CA GLN A 182 23.37 -34.89 -0.43
C GLN A 182 24.90 -35.08 -0.54
N ASN A 183 25.59 -34.09 -1.13
CA ASN A 183 27.05 -34.03 -1.25
C ASN A 183 27.77 -33.36 -0.06
N LYS A 184 27.06 -33.02 1.04
CA LYS A 184 27.60 -32.32 2.24
C LYS A 184 28.16 -30.92 1.97
N GLU A 185 27.81 -30.30 0.85
CA GLU A 185 28.13 -28.90 0.59
C GLU A 185 27.10 -28.00 1.26
N PHE A 186 27.58 -26.93 1.91
CA PHE A 186 26.74 -25.94 2.57
C PHE A 186 26.22 -24.95 1.51
N GLY A 187 25.00 -25.16 1.03
CA GLY A 187 24.35 -24.28 0.07
C GLY A 187 23.31 -23.38 0.74
N MET A 188 23.21 -22.12 0.29
CA MET A 188 22.02 -21.31 0.58
C MET A 188 20.98 -21.58 -0.50
N ARG A 189 19.80 -22.09 -0.11
CA ARG A 189 18.64 -22.17 -1.02
C ARG A 189 17.66 -21.06 -0.67
N VAL A 190 17.25 -20.32 -1.68
CA VAL A 190 16.16 -19.37 -1.61
C VAL A 190 14.88 -20.19 -1.52
N ALA A 191 14.30 -20.34 -0.32
CA ALA A 191 13.01 -20.98 -0.15
C ALA A 191 11.92 -19.95 -0.45
N ALA A 192 11.80 -19.57 -1.72
CA ALA A 192 10.62 -18.87 -2.17
C ALA A 192 9.49 -19.91 -2.23
N ASN A 193 8.56 -19.84 -1.29
CA ASN A 193 7.36 -20.66 -1.32
C ASN A 193 6.41 -20.09 -2.41
N ILE A 194 6.80 -20.27 -3.68
CA ILE A 194 6.03 -19.87 -4.85
C ILE A 194 5.23 -21.11 -5.27
N SER A 195 3.98 -21.20 -4.84
CA SER A 195 3.04 -22.19 -5.38
C SER A 195 2.59 -21.73 -6.77
N PHE A 196 2.89 -22.51 -7.81
CA PHE A 196 2.27 -22.40 -9.13
C PHE A 196 0.83 -22.94 -9.11
#